data_AF-A0A961VE09-F1
#
_entry.id   AF-A0A961VE09-F1
#
_cell.length_a   1.000
_cell.length_b   1.000
_cell.length_c   1.000
_cell.angle_alpha   90.00
_cell.angle_beta   90.00
_cell.angle_gamma   90.00
#
_symmetry.space_group_name_H-M   'P 1'
#
loop_
_entity.id
_entity.type
_entity.pdbx_description
1 polymer ?
#
loop_
_entity_poly.entity_id
_entity_poly.type
_entity_poly.pdbx_seq_one_letter_code
_entity_poly.pdbx_strand_id
1 'polypeptide(L)'
;MFLNRMRIGAKLWTILGLGLVLLVVASGGTLVFTRSEMLDERMEKVHALVETVATYADALDKQMTSGEINRDQAFAKLHDLVHAMRYEGGNYFFVLDFNNTMLIHAAKPDLEGTDVSEMKDPTGKTLFKDLAVAARAGGGAVFYMWPKPGSDEPVRKLSYVLPLPGLDAYVGSGVYIDDLDQTFKELIMKVGGLILVLMATAALLVMAIQRDIIKGIAGLSEKMRRISTGDLKTEVVETSRRDEIGEMAEALQVFKEQAVEKHELEHAAEDARKEAEQARKDAFHSLASRFEATIGGLVDNAASAAEAMKRTAEEMSAIADDASQRNVTISAATEEASTNVQTVASATEELSASIHEVSSKVEQASRTAREAADQADRTNETVTTLENSAQRIGEVVEMINAIAEQTNLL
;
A
#
# COMPACT_ATOMS: atom_id res chain seq x y z
N MET A 1 4.02 9.04 -29.43
CA MET A 1 3.25 9.89 -28.47
C MET A 1 1.73 9.86 -28.70
N PHE A 2 1.22 9.74 -29.93
CA PHE A 2 -0.23 9.76 -30.23
C PHE A 2 -0.98 8.48 -29.76
N LEU A 3 -0.36 7.30 -29.91
CA LEU A 3 -1.00 6.02 -29.55
C LEU A 3 -1.34 5.91 -28.06
N ASN A 4 -0.55 6.48 -27.15
CA ASN A 4 -0.79 6.33 -25.71
C ASN A 4 -2.09 6.96 -25.20
N ARG A 5 -2.68 7.91 -25.95
CA ARG A 5 -3.95 8.56 -25.58
C ARG A 5 -5.18 7.86 -26.13
N MET A 6 -5.00 6.86 -26.98
CA MET A 6 -6.12 6.15 -27.62
C MET A 6 -6.63 5.01 -26.73
N ARG A 7 -7.96 4.86 -26.68
CA ARG A 7 -8.60 3.68 -26.08
C ARG A 7 -8.13 2.42 -26.81
N ILE A 8 -8.04 1.29 -26.08
CA ILE A 8 -7.57 0.00 -26.61
C ILE A 8 -8.32 -0.38 -27.89
N GLY A 9 -9.65 -0.24 -27.91
CA GLY A 9 -10.46 -0.51 -29.10
C GLY A 9 -10.03 0.32 -30.32
N ALA A 10 -9.79 1.62 -30.15
CA ALA A 10 -9.36 2.48 -31.25
C ALA A 10 -7.97 2.07 -31.79
N LYS A 11 -7.05 1.63 -30.92
CA LYS A 11 -5.74 1.12 -31.34
C LYS A 11 -5.86 -0.12 -32.24
N LEU A 12 -6.68 -1.09 -31.83
CA LEU A 12 -6.89 -2.33 -32.61
C LEU A 12 -7.45 -2.03 -34.01
N TRP A 13 -8.45 -1.14 -34.10
CA TRP A 13 -9.01 -0.72 -35.38
C TRP A 13 -8.02 0.06 -36.25
N THR A 14 -7.15 0.90 -35.67
CA THR A 14 -6.12 1.59 -36.46
C THR A 14 -5.09 0.63 -37.05
N ILE A 15 -4.67 -0.40 -36.30
CA ILE A 15 -3.72 -1.41 -36.79
C ILE A 15 -4.36 -2.21 -37.92
N LEU A 16 -5.61 -2.65 -37.74
CA LEU A 16 -6.36 -3.34 -38.79
C LEU A 16 -6.51 -2.46 -40.04
N GLY A 17 -6.95 -1.21 -39.88
CA GLY A 17 -7.13 -0.27 -40.99
C GLY A 17 -5.84 -0.04 -41.78
N LEU A 18 -4.71 0.16 -41.09
CA LEU A 18 -3.41 0.32 -41.74
C LEU A 18 -3.00 -0.94 -42.52
N GLY A 19 -3.19 -2.12 -41.93
CA GLY A 19 -2.92 -3.40 -42.60
C GLY A 19 -3.78 -3.61 -43.85
N LEU A 20 -5.06 -3.24 -43.80
CA LEU A 20 -5.96 -3.32 -44.95
C LEU A 20 -5.59 -2.35 -46.07
N VAL A 21 -5.19 -1.13 -45.74
CA VAL A 21 -4.70 -0.15 -46.73
C VAL A 21 -3.46 -0.70 -47.43
N LEU A 22 -2.49 -1.23 -46.68
CA LEU A 22 -1.29 -1.83 -47.25
C LEU A 22 -1.61 -3.02 -48.16
N LEU A 23 -2.54 -3.90 -47.74
CA LEU A 23 -2.96 -5.05 -48.53
C LEU A 23 -3.63 -4.62 -49.85
N VAL A 24 -4.51 -3.62 -49.81
CA VAL A 24 -5.19 -3.09 -51.01
C VAL A 24 -4.19 -2.43 -51.95
N VAL A 25 -3.27 -1.62 -51.43
CA VAL A 25 -2.24 -0.96 -52.25
C VAL A 25 -1.31 -2.00 -52.90
N ALA A 26 -0.84 -2.99 -52.14
CA ALA A 26 0.00 -4.06 -52.68
C ALA A 26 -0.72 -4.86 -53.76
N SER A 27 -1.95 -5.30 -53.49
CA SER A 27 -2.75 -6.10 -54.43
C SER A 27 -3.11 -5.30 -55.69
N GLY A 28 -3.44 -4.00 -55.53
CA GLY A 28 -3.67 -3.10 -56.66
C GLY A 28 -2.42 -2.91 -57.51
N GLY A 29 -1.25 -2.75 -56.89
CA GLY A 29 0.03 -2.70 -57.59
C GLY A 29 0.32 -3.96 -58.39
N THR A 30 0.12 -5.15 -57.79
CA THR A 30 0.26 -6.43 -58.48
C THR A 30 -0.71 -6.56 -59.66
N LEU A 31 -1.98 -6.17 -59.51
CA LEU A 31 -2.95 -6.20 -60.60
C LEU A 31 -2.55 -5.30 -61.78
N VAL A 32 -2.06 -4.09 -61.50
CA VAL A 32 -1.56 -3.17 -62.54
C VAL A 32 -0.36 -3.78 -63.26
N PHE A 33 0.58 -4.35 -62.49
CA PHE A 33 1.76 -5.00 -63.05
C PHE A 33 1.39 -6.19 -63.96
N THR A 34 0.55 -7.12 -63.47
CA THR A 34 0.07 -8.26 -64.27
C THR A 34 -0.66 -7.80 -65.53
N ARG A 35 -1.44 -6.71 -65.45
CA ARG A 35 -2.12 -6.18 -66.64
C ARG A 35 -1.14 -5.66 -67.70
N SER A 36 -0.07 -4.99 -67.28
CA SER A 36 0.99 -4.55 -68.18
C SER A 36 1.65 -5.76 -68.83
N GLU A 37 2.07 -6.73 -68.03
CA GLU A 37 2.75 -7.95 -68.49
C GLU A 37 1.91 -8.72 -69.53
N MET A 38 0.60 -8.90 -69.27
CA MET A 38 -0.30 -9.54 -70.24
C MET A 38 -0.40 -8.77 -71.57
N LEU A 39 -0.36 -7.43 -71.53
CA LEU A 39 -0.41 -6.61 -72.75
C LEU A 39 0.92 -6.63 -73.51
N ASP A 40 2.03 -6.59 -72.78
CA ASP A 40 3.38 -6.65 -73.34
C ASP A 40 3.62 -7.99 -74.03
N GLU A 41 3.20 -9.11 -73.43
CA GLU A 41 3.27 -10.44 -74.04
C GLU A 41 2.50 -10.50 -75.38
N ARG A 42 1.28 -9.96 -75.41
CA ARG A 42 0.48 -9.89 -76.64
C ARG A 42 1.15 -9.00 -77.70
N MET A 43 1.70 -7.88 -77.28
CA MET A 43 2.40 -6.94 -78.16
C MET A 43 3.65 -7.60 -78.76
N GLU A 44 4.52 -8.21 -77.96
CA GLU A 44 5.75 -8.88 -78.43
C GLU A 44 5.43 -9.99 -79.42
N LYS A 45 4.38 -10.78 -79.15
CA LYS A 45 3.93 -11.83 -80.06
C LYS A 45 3.48 -11.28 -81.41
N VAL A 46 2.69 -10.21 -81.42
CA VAL A 46 2.26 -9.56 -82.67
C VAL A 46 3.44 -8.93 -83.39
N HIS A 47 4.34 -8.27 -82.65
CA HIS A 47 5.54 -7.66 -83.21
C HIS A 47 6.39 -8.70 -83.97
N ALA A 48 6.70 -9.84 -83.36
CA ALA A 48 7.47 -10.91 -84.00
C ALA A 48 6.79 -11.46 -85.27
N LEU A 49 5.46 -11.56 -85.27
CA LEU A 49 4.69 -11.98 -86.43
C LEU A 49 4.76 -10.95 -87.57
N VAL A 50 4.61 -9.67 -87.25
CA VAL A 50 4.71 -8.57 -88.23
C VAL A 50 6.14 -8.45 -88.76
N GLU A 51 7.14 -8.63 -87.91
CA GLU A 51 8.57 -8.64 -88.27
C GLU A 51 8.89 -9.76 -89.27
N THR A 52 8.23 -10.92 -89.15
CA THR A 52 8.38 -12.03 -90.11
C THR A 52 7.94 -11.60 -91.52
N VAL A 53 6.82 -10.86 -91.63
CA VAL A 53 6.32 -10.34 -92.91
C VAL A 53 7.21 -9.21 -93.42
N ALA A 54 7.65 -8.32 -92.53
CA ALA A 54 8.58 -7.25 -92.88
C ALA A 54 9.91 -7.79 -93.41
N THR A 55 10.44 -8.86 -92.80
CA THR A 55 11.65 -9.56 -93.27
C THR A 55 11.44 -10.19 -94.65
N TYR A 56 10.26 -10.76 -94.90
CA TYR A 56 9.92 -11.27 -96.23
C TYR A 56 9.84 -10.14 -97.28
N ALA A 57 9.23 -9.01 -96.92
CA ALA A 57 9.16 -7.84 -97.78
C ALA A 57 10.55 -7.25 -98.08
N ASP A 58 11.48 -7.25 -97.12
CA ASP A 58 12.89 -6.88 -97.32
C ASP A 58 13.59 -7.82 -98.31
N ALA A 59 13.30 -9.13 -98.26
CA ALA A 59 13.81 -10.07 -99.25
C ALA A 59 13.26 -9.79 -100.66
N LEU A 60 11.99 -9.40 -100.78
CA LEU A 60 11.41 -8.97 -102.06
C LEU A 60 12.03 -7.65 -102.55
N ASP A 61 12.34 -6.71 -101.66
CA ASP A 61 13.03 -5.46 -102.00
C ASP A 61 14.43 -5.69 -102.58
N LYS A 62 15.17 -6.65 -102.01
CA LYS A 62 16.46 -7.10 -102.55
C LYS A 62 16.32 -7.69 -103.96
N GLN A 63 15.29 -8.50 -104.21
CA GLN A 63 15.01 -9.06 -105.56
C GLN A 63 14.57 -7.98 -106.56
N MET A 64 13.83 -6.97 -106.12
CA MET A 64 13.49 -5.81 -106.95
C MET A 64 14.74 -5.01 -107.31
N THR A 65 15.62 -4.77 -106.34
CA THR A 65 16.86 -4.03 -106.52
C THR A 65 17.86 -4.77 -107.41
N SER A 66 17.89 -6.12 -107.37
CA SER A 66 18.70 -6.95 -108.27
C SER A 66 18.11 -7.08 -109.68
N GLY A 67 16.86 -6.65 -109.88
CA GLY A 67 16.14 -6.76 -111.16
C GLY A 67 15.56 -8.14 -111.46
N GLU A 68 15.55 -9.06 -110.48
CA GLU A 68 14.96 -10.39 -110.61
C GLU A 68 13.44 -10.35 -110.75
N ILE A 69 12.80 -9.42 -110.04
CA ILE A 69 11.36 -9.17 -110.11
C ILE A 69 11.07 -7.67 -110.24
N ASN A 70 9.94 -7.32 -110.84
CA ASN A 70 9.45 -5.95 -110.82
C ASN A 70 8.55 -5.69 -109.60
N ARG A 71 8.15 -4.43 -109.39
CA ARG A 71 7.30 -4.01 -108.27
C ARG A 71 5.95 -4.73 -108.23
N ASP A 72 5.32 -4.93 -109.38
CA ASP A 72 4.02 -5.62 -109.47
C ASP A 72 4.14 -7.10 -109.05
N GLN A 73 5.23 -7.77 -109.46
CA GLN A 73 5.54 -9.14 -109.07
C GLN A 73 5.86 -9.26 -107.57
N ALA A 74 6.60 -8.31 -107.01
CA ALA A 74 6.87 -8.25 -105.58
C ALA A 74 5.58 -8.04 -104.78
N PHE A 75 4.74 -7.11 -105.22
CA PHE A 75 3.46 -6.85 -104.58
C PHE A 75 2.51 -8.05 -104.67
N ALA A 76 2.42 -8.72 -105.83
CA ALA A 76 1.62 -9.94 -105.98
C ALA A 76 2.08 -11.05 -105.03
N LYS A 77 3.40 -11.28 -104.89
CA LYS A 77 3.96 -12.24 -103.93
C LYS A 77 3.62 -11.89 -102.48
N LEU A 78 3.72 -10.61 -102.12
CA LEU A 78 3.36 -10.14 -100.78
C LEU A 78 1.85 -10.28 -100.52
N HIS A 79 1.02 -9.95 -101.51
CA HIS A 79 -0.44 -10.08 -101.46
C HIS A 79 -0.86 -11.52 -101.20
N ASP A 80 -0.31 -12.47 -101.97
CA ASP A 80 -0.58 -13.91 -101.80
C ASP A 80 -0.19 -14.39 -100.40
N LEU A 81 1.00 -14.00 -99.91
CA LEU A 81 1.46 -14.38 -98.57
C LEU A 81 0.56 -13.81 -97.47
N VAL A 82 0.29 -12.50 -97.52
CA VAL A 82 -0.55 -11.80 -96.53
C VAL A 82 -1.97 -12.38 -96.50
N HIS A 83 -2.54 -12.71 -97.66
CA HIS A 83 -3.83 -13.39 -97.74
C HIS A 83 -3.81 -14.81 -97.19
N ALA A 84 -2.72 -15.56 -97.36
CA ALA A 84 -2.60 -16.94 -96.87
C ALA A 84 -2.34 -17.02 -95.36
N MET A 85 -1.62 -16.07 -94.78
CA MET A 85 -1.21 -16.14 -93.37
C MET A 85 -2.37 -15.88 -92.40
N ARG A 86 -2.71 -16.89 -91.61
CA ARG A 86 -3.63 -16.78 -90.47
C ARG A 86 -3.00 -17.40 -89.22
N TYR A 87 -3.32 -16.86 -88.06
CA TYR A 87 -2.87 -17.40 -86.77
C TYR A 87 -3.94 -17.24 -85.69
N GLU A 88 -3.81 -17.95 -84.57
CA GLU A 88 -4.68 -17.85 -83.37
C GLU A 88 -6.18 -17.70 -83.68
N GLY A 89 -6.75 -18.65 -84.43
CA GLY A 89 -8.20 -18.67 -84.67
C GLY A 89 -8.70 -17.66 -85.71
N GLY A 90 -7.82 -17.11 -86.56
CA GLY A 90 -8.20 -16.31 -87.72
C GLY A 90 -7.66 -14.88 -87.73
N ASN A 91 -6.74 -14.52 -86.83
CA ASN A 91 -6.01 -13.25 -86.93
C ASN A 91 -5.25 -13.19 -88.25
N TYR A 92 -5.07 -11.97 -88.76
CA TYR A 92 -4.74 -11.72 -90.15
C TYR A 92 -3.88 -10.46 -90.27
N PHE A 93 -3.18 -10.36 -91.39
CA PHE A 93 -2.30 -9.25 -91.72
C PHE A 93 -2.98 -8.25 -92.67
N PHE A 94 -2.52 -7.02 -92.65
CA PHE A 94 -2.94 -5.96 -93.55
C PHE A 94 -1.75 -5.09 -93.94
N VAL A 95 -1.84 -4.43 -95.09
CA VAL A 95 -0.80 -3.55 -95.63
C VAL A 95 -1.47 -2.28 -96.15
N LEU A 96 -0.93 -1.12 -95.77
CA LEU A 96 -1.38 0.18 -96.26
C LEU A 96 -0.19 1.00 -96.77
N ASP A 97 -0.46 1.94 -97.65
CA ASP A 97 0.48 3.01 -97.93
C ASP A 97 0.47 4.08 -96.82
N PHE A 98 1.42 5.01 -96.86
CA PHE A 98 1.50 6.11 -95.90
C PHE A 98 0.45 7.21 -96.07
N ASN A 99 -0.41 7.12 -97.09
CA ASN A 99 -1.57 7.98 -97.34
C ASN A 99 -2.87 7.36 -96.82
N ASN A 100 -2.82 6.16 -96.23
CA ASN A 100 -3.97 5.37 -95.75
C ASN A 100 -4.83 4.79 -96.87
N THR A 101 -4.25 4.51 -98.04
CA THR A 101 -4.87 3.59 -98.99
C THR A 101 -4.65 2.17 -98.52
N MET A 102 -5.72 1.39 -98.42
CA MET A 102 -5.61 -0.03 -98.10
C MET A 102 -5.04 -0.79 -99.30
N LEU A 103 -3.86 -1.39 -99.15
CA LEU A 103 -3.22 -2.15 -100.22
C LEU A 103 -3.59 -3.64 -100.15
N ILE A 104 -3.58 -4.21 -98.94
CA ILE A 104 -3.91 -5.62 -98.72
C ILE A 104 -4.68 -5.72 -97.39
N HIS A 105 -5.82 -6.39 -97.36
CA HIS A 105 -6.53 -6.67 -96.10
C HIS A 105 -7.11 -8.09 -96.08
N ALA A 106 -6.35 -9.01 -95.50
CA ALA A 106 -6.59 -10.43 -95.65
C ALA A 106 -7.95 -10.94 -95.12
N ALA A 107 -8.60 -10.23 -94.18
CA ALA A 107 -9.93 -10.59 -93.69
C ALA A 107 -11.09 -9.79 -94.29
N LYS A 108 -10.81 -8.73 -95.04
CA LYS A 108 -11.82 -7.83 -95.66
C LYS A 108 -11.26 -7.28 -96.98
N PRO A 109 -11.17 -8.11 -98.03
CA PRO A 109 -10.61 -7.70 -99.31
C PRO A 109 -11.36 -6.52 -99.96
N ASP A 110 -12.65 -6.33 -99.61
CA ASP A 110 -13.46 -5.21 -100.10
C ASP A 110 -12.91 -3.82 -99.73
N LEU A 111 -11.98 -3.74 -98.76
CA LEU A 111 -11.30 -2.49 -98.42
C LEU A 111 -10.13 -2.16 -99.37
N GLU A 112 -9.61 -3.12 -100.12
CA GLU A 112 -8.44 -2.93 -100.97
C GLU A 112 -8.69 -1.89 -102.07
N GLY A 113 -7.73 -0.97 -102.22
CA GLY A 113 -7.81 0.17 -103.14
C GLY A 113 -8.61 1.37 -102.62
N THR A 114 -9.17 1.31 -101.41
CA THR A 114 -9.95 2.42 -100.83
C THR A 114 -9.11 3.29 -99.87
N ASP A 115 -9.45 4.57 -99.80
CA ASP A 115 -8.94 5.49 -98.78
C ASP A 115 -9.68 5.26 -97.45
N VAL A 116 -8.94 4.85 -96.42
CA VAL A 116 -9.47 4.56 -95.09
C VAL A 116 -9.08 5.63 -94.05
N SER A 117 -8.52 6.76 -94.46
CA SER A 117 -8.02 7.82 -93.57
C SER A 117 -9.10 8.42 -92.66
N GLU A 118 -10.34 8.56 -93.15
CA GLU A 118 -11.47 9.11 -92.40
C GLU A 118 -12.30 8.05 -91.68
N MET A 119 -11.94 6.76 -91.80
CA MET A 119 -12.63 5.69 -91.10
C MET A 119 -12.40 5.80 -89.59
N LYS A 120 -13.50 5.78 -88.83
CA LYS A 120 -13.48 5.85 -87.38
C LYS A 120 -14.01 4.56 -86.78
N ASP A 121 -13.38 4.16 -85.68
CA ASP A 121 -13.95 3.12 -84.83
C ASP A 121 -15.14 3.66 -84.01
N PRO A 122 -15.93 2.80 -83.34
CA PRO A 122 -17.03 3.22 -82.47
C PRO A 122 -16.68 4.22 -81.36
N THR A 123 -15.40 4.37 -80.99
CA THR A 123 -14.95 5.37 -80.01
C THR A 123 -14.63 6.73 -80.65
N GLY A 124 -14.76 6.83 -81.97
CA GLY A 124 -14.43 8.03 -82.75
C GLY A 124 -12.96 8.11 -83.16
N LYS A 125 -12.16 7.08 -82.90
CA LYS A 125 -10.73 7.04 -83.17
C LYS A 125 -10.45 6.81 -84.66
N THR A 126 -9.62 7.66 -85.27
CA THR A 126 -9.14 7.51 -86.65
C THR A 126 -7.99 6.51 -86.71
N LEU A 127 -8.31 5.22 -86.62
CA LEU A 127 -7.33 4.18 -86.36
C LEU A 127 -6.22 4.08 -87.42
N PHE A 128 -6.53 4.27 -88.71
CA PHE A 128 -5.54 4.14 -89.78
C PHE A 128 -4.54 5.29 -89.78
N LYS A 129 -4.97 6.51 -89.45
CA LYS A 129 -4.06 7.65 -89.25
C LYS A 129 -3.07 7.38 -88.13
N ASP A 130 -3.55 6.81 -87.01
CA ASP A 130 -2.69 6.47 -85.88
C ASP A 130 -1.71 5.33 -86.22
N LEU A 131 -2.13 4.34 -87.01
CA LEU A 131 -1.26 3.29 -87.54
C LEU A 131 -0.17 3.88 -88.46
N ALA A 132 -0.52 4.79 -89.37
CA ALA A 132 0.45 5.45 -90.24
C ALA A 132 1.46 6.28 -89.43
N VAL A 133 1.02 6.98 -88.38
CA VAL A 133 1.91 7.71 -87.47
C VAL A 133 2.88 6.76 -86.76
N ALA A 134 2.39 5.63 -86.23
CA ALA A 134 3.23 4.63 -85.58
C ALA A 134 4.24 4.00 -86.55
N ALA A 135 3.82 3.68 -87.78
CA ALA A 135 4.70 3.14 -88.81
C ALA A 135 5.80 4.14 -89.21
N ARG A 136 5.46 5.43 -89.36
CA ARG A 136 6.44 6.51 -89.65
C ARG A 136 7.46 6.70 -88.54
N ALA A 137 7.12 6.37 -87.30
CA ALA A 137 8.02 6.43 -86.15
C ALA A 137 8.99 5.24 -86.06
N GLY A 138 8.98 4.32 -87.03
CA GLY A 138 9.80 3.10 -87.03
C GLY A 138 9.05 1.86 -86.55
N GLY A 139 7.77 2.00 -86.22
CA GLY A 139 6.92 0.91 -85.74
C GLY A 139 6.32 1.22 -84.38
N GLY A 140 5.20 0.58 -84.07
CA GLY A 140 4.54 0.79 -82.79
C GLY A 140 3.19 0.11 -82.65
N ALA A 141 2.71 0.08 -81.41
CA ALA A 141 1.44 -0.49 -81.04
C ALA A 141 0.30 0.54 -81.09
N VAL A 142 -0.85 0.15 -81.62
CA VAL A 142 -2.08 0.96 -81.66
C VAL A 142 -3.27 0.13 -81.20
N PHE A 143 -4.02 0.66 -80.24
CA PHE A 143 -5.26 0.07 -79.72
C PHE A 143 -6.48 0.72 -80.37
N TYR A 144 -7.42 -0.06 -80.86
CA TYR A 144 -8.66 0.43 -81.47
C TYR A 144 -9.76 -0.63 -81.40
N MET A 145 -10.99 -0.27 -81.75
CA MET A 145 -12.12 -1.19 -81.83
C MET A 145 -12.27 -1.71 -83.25
N TRP A 146 -12.25 -3.04 -83.45
CA TRP A 146 -12.42 -3.65 -84.76
C TRP A 146 -13.17 -4.98 -84.66
N PRO A 147 -14.05 -5.31 -85.60
CA PRO A 147 -14.74 -6.59 -85.59
C PRO A 147 -13.79 -7.76 -85.83
N LYS A 148 -14.12 -8.91 -85.24
CA LYS A 148 -13.49 -10.20 -85.56
C LYS A 148 -13.89 -10.65 -86.99
N PRO A 149 -13.06 -11.42 -87.71
CA PRO A 149 -13.47 -11.98 -89.00
C PRO A 149 -14.78 -12.77 -88.87
N GLY A 150 -15.77 -12.46 -89.71
CA GLY A 150 -17.10 -13.08 -89.67
C GLY A 150 -18.07 -12.53 -88.61
N SER A 151 -17.71 -11.45 -87.90
CA SER A 151 -18.60 -10.71 -87.00
C SER A 151 -18.64 -9.23 -87.40
N ASP A 152 -19.72 -8.53 -87.05
CA ASP A 152 -19.84 -7.08 -87.17
C ASP A 152 -19.66 -6.37 -85.82
N GLU A 153 -19.62 -7.13 -84.71
CA GLU A 153 -19.46 -6.56 -83.38
C GLU A 153 -18.01 -6.13 -83.17
N PRO A 154 -17.75 -4.83 -82.96
CA PRO A 154 -16.41 -4.31 -82.78
C PRO A 154 -15.91 -4.64 -81.37
N VAL A 155 -14.73 -5.25 -81.28
CA VAL A 155 -14.07 -5.55 -80.00
C VAL A 155 -12.68 -4.92 -79.96
N ARG A 156 -12.11 -4.79 -78.76
CA ARG A 156 -10.78 -4.18 -78.61
C ARG A 156 -9.71 -5.02 -79.30
N LYS A 157 -8.95 -4.38 -80.18
CA LYS A 157 -7.83 -4.96 -80.91
C LYS A 157 -6.56 -4.17 -80.60
N LEU A 158 -5.48 -4.91 -80.33
CA LEU A 158 -4.12 -4.41 -80.23
C LEU A 158 -3.39 -4.80 -81.51
N SER A 159 -2.96 -3.81 -82.30
CA SER A 159 -2.14 -4.05 -83.49
C SER A 159 -0.76 -3.47 -83.34
N TYR A 160 0.22 -4.11 -83.98
CA TYR A 160 1.56 -3.59 -84.17
C TYR A 160 1.80 -3.37 -85.66
N VAL A 161 2.52 -2.31 -86.01
CA VAL A 161 2.88 -2.00 -87.40
C VAL A 161 4.38 -1.82 -87.55
N LEU A 162 4.90 -2.20 -88.72
CA LEU A 162 6.28 -1.96 -89.12
C LEU A 162 6.31 -1.36 -90.54
N PRO A 163 7.17 -0.36 -90.80
CA PRO A 163 7.35 0.18 -92.14
C PRO A 163 7.99 -0.85 -93.07
N LEU A 164 7.62 -0.78 -94.36
CA LEU A 164 8.20 -1.53 -95.47
C LEU A 164 8.84 -0.53 -96.46
N PRO A 165 10.08 -0.05 -96.21
CA PRO A 165 10.66 1.06 -96.95
C PRO A 165 10.72 0.83 -98.47
N GLY A 166 11.10 -0.37 -98.92
CA GLY A 166 11.17 -0.73 -100.34
C GLY A 166 9.84 -0.68 -101.10
N LEU A 167 8.72 -0.73 -100.37
CA LEU A 167 7.37 -0.73 -100.93
C LEU A 167 6.61 0.57 -100.69
N ASP A 168 7.18 1.57 -100.00
CA ASP A 168 6.48 2.80 -99.56
C ASP A 168 5.15 2.49 -98.84
N ALA A 169 5.19 1.43 -98.04
CA ALA A 169 4.03 0.87 -97.34
C ALA A 169 4.40 0.51 -95.90
N TYR A 170 3.43 0.06 -95.14
CA TYR A 170 3.65 -0.57 -93.84
C TYR A 170 2.75 -1.77 -93.68
N VAL A 171 3.25 -2.78 -92.97
CA VAL A 171 2.50 -3.99 -92.63
C VAL A 171 2.05 -3.92 -91.18
N GLY A 172 0.85 -4.40 -90.92
CA GLY A 172 0.32 -4.54 -89.58
C GLY A 172 -0.37 -5.86 -89.38
N SER A 173 -0.41 -6.26 -88.12
CA SER A 173 -1.27 -7.34 -87.64
C SER A 173 -1.72 -7.00 -86.23
N GLY A 174 -2.72 -7.71 -85.74
CA GLY A 174 -3.18 -7.51 -84.37
C GLY A 174 -3.95 -8.69 -83.80
N VAL A 175 -4.02 -8.69 -82.47
CA VAL A 175 -4.79 -9.64 -81.67
C VAL A 175 -5.94 -8.92 -80.98
N TYR A 176 -7.07 -9.60 -80.87
CA TYR A 176 -8.17 -9.15 -80.05
C TYR A 176 -7.86 -9.41 -78.58
N ILE A 177 -8.18 -8.46 -77.70
CA ILE A 177 -7.81 -8.50 -76.27
C ILE A 177 -9.03 -8.57 -75.34
N ASP A 178 -10.20 -8.92 -75.87
CA ASP A 178 -11.44 -9.08 -75.11
C ASP A 178 -11.38 -10.26 -74.12
N ASP A 179 -10.69 -11.34 -74.50
CA ASP A 179 -10.39 -12.49 -73.64
C ASP A 179 -9.47 -12.10 -72.46
N LEU A 180 -8.47 -11.26 -72.73
CA LEU A 180 -7.54 -10.70 -71.76
C LEU A 180 -8.28 -9.76 -70.80
N ASP A 181 -9.16 -8.89 -71.33
CA ASP A 181 -10.04 -8.04 -70.53
C ASP A 181 -10.94 -8.85 -69.60
N GLN A 182 -11.53 -9.94 -70.09
CA GLN A 182 -12.37 -10.82 -69.28
C GLN A 182 -11.55 -11.54 -68.20
N THR A 183 -10.42 -12.14 -68.58
CA THR A 183 -9.51 -12.84 -67.65
C THR A 183 -9.04 -11.89 -66.54
N PHE A 184 -8.71 -10.65 -66.90
CA PHE A 184 -8.29 -9.64 -65.94
C PHE A 184 -9.43 -9.21 -65.00
N LYS A 185 -10.66 -9.06 -65.51
CA LYS A 185 -11.84 -8.79 -64.67
C LYS A 185 -12.11 -9.94 -63.69
N GLU A 186 -11.99 -11.19 -64.12
CA GLU A 186 -12.11 -12.34 -63.23
C GLU A 186 -11.04 -12.35 -62.15
N LEU A 187 -9.80 -11.99 -62.49
CA LEU A 187 -8.72 -11.86 -61.52
C LEU A 187 -9.02 -10.78 -60.49
N ILE A 188 -9.50 -9.60 -60.91
CA ILE A 188 -9.94 -8.52 -60.01
C ILE A 188 -11.04 -9.02 -59.07
N MET A 189 -12.05 -9.74 -59.59
CA MET A 189 -13.16 -10.25 -58.77
C MET A 189 -12.69 -11.31 -57.76
N LYS A 190 -11.80 -12.22 -58.16
CA LYS A 190 -11.22 -13.24 -57.26
C LYS A 190 -10.38 -12.60 -56.15
N VAL A 191 -9.47 -11.69 -56.51
CA VAL A 191 -8.61 -10.98 -55.54
C VAL A 191 -9.45 -10.08 -54.62
N GLY A 192 -10.39 -9.31 -55.18
CA GLY A 192 -11.29 -8.46 -54.41
C GLY A 192 -12.19 -9.26 -53.45
N GLY A 193 -12.72 -10.40 -53.90
CA GLY A 193 -13.50 -11.31 -53.07
C GLY A 193 -12.69 -11.88 -51.91
N LEU A 194 -11.45 -12.32 -52.17
CA LEU A 194 -10.53 -12.82 -51.14
C LEU A 194 -10.20 -11.73 -50.11
N ILE A 195 -9.89 -10.51 -50.57
CA ILE A 195 -9.63 -9.36 -49.68
C ILE A 195 -10.87 -9.07 -48.82
N LEU A 196 -12.07 -9.12 -49.39
CA LEU A 196 -13.31 -8.88 -48.64
C LEU A 196 -13.54 -9.92 -47.54
N VAL A 197 -13.28 -11.20 -47.82
CA VAL A 197 -13.36 -12.28 -46.82
C VAL A 197 -12.31 -12.08 -45.72
N LEU A 198 -11.08 -11.74 -46.08
CA LEU A 198 -10.02 -11.44 -45.10
C LEU A 198 -10.36 -10.22 -44.25
N MET A 199 -10.89 -9.15 -44.84
CA MET A 199 -11.38 -7.96 -44.14
C MET A 199 -12.48 -8.30 -43.15
N ALA A 200 -13.50 -9.04 -43.59
CA ALA A 200 -14.61 -9.44 -42.73
C ALA A 200 -14.15 -10.32 -41.56
N THR A 201 -13.27 -11.29 -41.83
CA THR A 201 -12.73 -12.19 -40.80
C THR A 201 -11.87 -11.43 -39.79
N ALA A 202 -10.98 -10.56 -40.26
CA ALA A 202 -10.13 -9.75 -39.39
C ALA A 202 -10.94 -8.74 -38.56
N ALA A 203 -11.98 -8.13 -39.15
CA ALA A 203 -12.90 -7.24 -38.45
C ALA A 203 -13.69 -7.99 -37.35
N LEU A 204 -14.19 -9.20 -37.64
CA LEU A 204 -14.86 -10.05 -36.66
C LEU A 204 -13.95 -10.44 -35.50
N LEU A 205 -12.70 -10.81 -35.79
CA LEU A 205 -11.69 -11.11 -34.76
C LEU A 205 -11.38 -9.89 -33.90
N VAL A 206 -11.17 -8.72 -34.50
CA VAL A 206 -10.95 -7.46 -33.76
C VAL A 206 -12.16 -7.12 -32.89
N MET A 207 -13.38 -7.27 -33.38
CA MET A 207 -14.61 -7.06 -32.60
C MET A 207 -14.71 -8.03 -31.41
N ALA A 208 -14.40 -9.31 -31.61
CA ALA A 208 -14.44 -10.33 -30.56
C ALA A 208 -13.42 -10.03 -29.47
N ILE A 209 -12.16 -9.79 -29.84
CA ILE A 209 -11.07 -9.45 -28.91
C ILE A 209 -11.38 -8.14 -28.17
N GLN A 210 -11.83 -7.11 -28.89
CA GLN A 210 -12.19 -5.83 -28.30
C GLN A 210 -13.29 -5.99 -27.25
N ARG A 211 -14.34 -6.77 -27.56
CA ARG A 211 -15.44 -7.01 -26.64
C ARG A 211 -15.01 -7.76 -25.40
N ASP A 212 -14.17 -8.77 -25.53
CA ASP A 212 -13.68 -9.56 -24.40
C ASP A 212 -12.77 -8.73 -23.47
N ILE A 213 -11.76 -8.05 -24.02
CA ILE A 213 -10.82 -7.24 -23.24
C ILE A 213 -11.54 -6.07 -22.54
N ILE A 214 -12.36 -5.30 -23.28
CA ILE A 214 -13.02 -4.12 -22.70
C ILE A 214 -14.01 -4.55 -21.61
N LYS A 215 -14.78 -5.62 -21.83
CA LYS A 215 -15.73 -6.11 -20.83
C LYS A 215 -15.01 -6.66 -19.60
N GLY A 216 -13.92 -7.40 -19.77
CA GLY A 216 -13.11 -7.93 -18.67
C GLY A 216 -12.52 -6.81 -17.80
N ILE A 217 -11.81 -5.86 -18.42
CA ILE A 217 -11.17 -4.74 -17.70
C ILE A 217 -12.22 -3.83 -17.04
N ALA A 218 -13.30 -3.47 -17.76
CA ALA A 218 -14.35 -2.62 -17.19
C ALA A 218 -15.05 -3.30 -16.02
N GLY A 219 -15.28 -4.62 -16.12
CA GLY A 219 -15.86 -5.43 -15.05
C GLY A 219 -14.98 -5.45 -13.79
N LEU A 220 -13.67 -5.68 -13.92
CA LEU A 220 -12.74 -5.64 -12.80
C LEU A 220 -12.60 -4.24 -12.20
N SER A 221 -12.52 -3.21 -13.04
CA SER A 221 -12.42 -1.82 -12.58
C SER A 221 -13.66 -1.40 -11.75
N GLU A 222 -14.85 -1.81 -12.19
CA GLU A 222 -16.09 -1.55 -11.44
C GLU A 222 -16.10 -2.28 -10.09
N LYS A 223 -15.71 -3.56 -10.05
CA LYS A 223 -15.62 -4.33 -8.80
C LYS A 223 -14.60 -3.74 -7.83
N MET A 224 -13.43 -3.33 -8.34
CA MET A 224 -12.42 -2.65 -7.54
C MET A 224 -12.96 -1.35 -6.95
N ARG A 225 -13.72 -0.56 -7.72
CA ARG A 225 -14.36 0.65 -7.20
C ARG A 225 -15.33 0.32 -6.07
N ARG A 226 -16.19 -0.69 -6.23
CA ARG A 226 -17.14 -1.13 -5.19
C ARG A 226 -16.47 -1.58 -3.90
N ILE A 227 -15.44 -2.42 -4.01
CA ILE A 227 -14.64 -2.89 -2.85
C ILE A 227 -13.98 -1.69 -2.16
N SER A 228 -13.39 -0.76 -2.92
CA SER A 228 -12.77 0.44 -2.36
C SER A 228 -13.75 1.38 -1.63
N THR A 229 -15.04 1.33 -2.00
CA THR A 229 -16.11 2.09 -1.33
C THR A 229 -16.78 1.34 -0.17
N GLY A 230 -16.28 0.17 0.22
CA GLY A 230 -16.76 -0.60 1.38
C GLY A 230 -17.76 -1.71 1.06
N ASP A 231 -18.06 -1.98 -0.21
CA ASP A 231 -18.94 -3.09 -0.59
C ASP A 231 -18.15 -4.41 -0.71
N LEU A 232 -17.92 -5.02 0.45
CA LEU A 232 -17.13 -6.24 0.60
C LEU A 232 -17.88 -7.53 0.21
N LYS A 233 -19.17 -7.43 -0.10
CA LYS A 233 -19.99 -8.57 -0.56
C LYS A 233 -19.85 -8.84 -2.06
N THR A 234 -19.09 -8.01 -2.77
CA THR A 234 -18.88 -8.16 -4.21
C THR A 234 -18.09 -9.44 -4.51
N GLU A 235 -18.63 -10.31 -5.36
CA GLU A 235 -17.95 -11.51 -5.84
C GLU A 235 -17.05 -11.19 -7.05
N VAL A 236 -15.83 -11.73 -7.02
CA VAL A 236 -14.86 -11.64 -8.13
C VAL A 236 -14.87 -12.97 -8.86
N VAL A 237 -15.77 -13.11 -9.85
CA VAL A 237 -16.02 -14.36 -10.58
C VAL A 237 -14.99 -14.65 -11.67
N GLU A 238 -14.22 -13.64 -12.09
CA GLU A 238 -13.25 -13.74 -13.19
C GLU A 238 -11.95 -14.49 -12.82
N THR A 239 -11.78 -14.93 -11.57
CA THR A 239 -10.61 -15.69 -11.11
C THR A 239 -10.42 -17.03 -11.82
N SER A 240 -11.46 -17.58 -12.46
CA SER A 240 -11.36 -18.79 -13.26
C SER A 240 -10.78 -18.55 -14.67
N ARG A 241 -10.55 -17.30 -15.08
CA ARG A 241 -9.94 -16.98 -16.37
C ARG A 241 -8.46 -17.37 -16.35
N ARG A 242 -7.93 -17.79 -17.51
CA ARG A 242 -6.53 -18.24 -17.68
C ARG A 242 -5.66 -17.23 -18.44
N ASP A 243 -6.08 -15.98 -18.45
CA ASP A 243 -5.40 -14.87 -19.11
C ASP A 243 -5.05 -13.79 -18.08
N GLU A 244 -4.45 -12.70 -18.55
CA GLU A 244 -4.02 -11.58 -17.71
C GLU A 244 -5.19 -10.93 -16.93
N ILE A 245 -6.41 -11.04 -17.45
CA ILE A 245 -7.62 -10.60 -16.73
C ILE A 245 -7.88 -11.50 -15.53
N GLY A 246 -7.64 -12.81 -15.64
CA GLY A 246 -7.69 -13.76 -14.52
C GLY A 246 -6.67 -13.43 -13.44
N GLU A 247 -5.42 -13.18 -13.81
CA GLU A 247 -4.37 -12.78 -12.85
C GLU A 247 -4.72 -11.49 -12.12
N MET A 248 -5.27 -10.49 -12.82
CA MET A 248 -5.77 -9.27 -12.20
C MET A 248 -6.96 -9.53 -11.27
N ALA A 249 -7.83 -10.48 -11.61
CA ALA A 249 -8.97 -10.87 -10.78
C ALA A 249 -8.51 -11.57 -9.49
N GLU A 250 -7.49 -12.42 -9.55
CA GLU A 250 -6.89 -13.06 -8.38
C GLU A 250 -6.27 -12.01 -7.44
N ALA A 251 -5.51 -11.06 -7.98
CA ALA A 251 -4.96 -9.96 -7.20
C ALA A 251 -6.06 -9.11 -6.54
N LEU A 252 -7.16 -8.85 -7.26
CA LEU A 252 -8.31 -8.14 -6.71
C LEU A 252 -9.03 -8.96 -5.62
N GLN A 253 -9.08 -10.28 -5.75
CA GLN A 253 -9.65 -11.17 -4.75
C GLN A 253 -8.84 -11.15 -3.45
N VAL A 254 -7.51 -11.22 -3.53
CA VAL A 254 -6.62 -11.07 -2.35
C VAL A 254 -6.83 -9.69 -1.70
N PHE A 255 -6.92 -8.63 -2.49
CA PHE A 255 -7.20 -7.29 -1.97
C PHE A 255 -8.55 -7.22 -1.24
N LYS A 256 -9.59 -7.89 -1.77
CA LYS A 256 -10.90 -7.99 -1.11
C LYS A 256 -10.81 -8.73 0.22
N GLU A 257 -10.10 -9.85 0.27
CA GLU A 257 -9.91 -10.65 1.49
C GLU A 257 -9.22 -9.83 2.58
N GLN A 258 -8.17 -9.09 2.23
CA GLN A 258 -7.51 -8.16 3.16
C GLN A 258 -8.44 -7.04 3.63
N ALA A 259 -9.31 -6.52 2.76
CA ALA A 259 -10.28 -5.50 3.13
C ALA A 259 -11.36 -6.05 4.09
N VAL A 260 -11.79 -7.32 3.90
CA VAL A 260 -12.70 -8.03 4.82
C VAL A 260 -12.04 -8.25 6.17
N GLU A 261 -10.84 -8.84 6.20
CA GLU A 261 -10.11 -9.09 7.43
C GLU A 261 -9.89 -7.80 8.22
N LYS A 262 -9.49 -6.72 7.56
CA LYS A 262 -9.32 -5.41 8.19
C LYS A 262 -10.63 -4.89 8.81
N HIS A 263 -11.74 -5.01 8.09
CA HIS A 263 -13.05 -4.58 8.59
C HIS A 263 -13.49 -5.40 9.81
N GLU A 264 -13.25 -6.71 9.83
CA GLU A 264 -13.51 -7.58 10.97
C GLU A 264 -12.63 -7.22 12.18
N LEU A 265 -11.33 -6.96 11.96
CA LEU A 265 -10.40 -6.54 12.99
C LEU A 265 -10.78 -5.18 13.60
N GLU A 266 -11.22 -4.22 12.78
CA GLU A 266 -11.70 -2.91 13.27
C GLU A 266 -12.94 -3.06 14.16
N HIS A 267 -13.89 -3.91 13.77
CA HIS A 267 -15.06 -4.22 14.60
C HIS A 267 -14.68 -4.93 15.91
N ALA A 268 -13.82 -5.95 15.84
CA ALA A 268 -13.36 -6.68 17.02
C ALA A 268 -12.58 -5.77 17.98
N ALA A 269 -11.77 -4.84 17.46
CA ALA A 269 -11.04 -3.87 18.26
C ALA A 269 -11.99 -2.87 18.95
N GLU A 270 -13.06 -2.43 18.27
CA GLU A 270 -14.05 -1.54 18.85
C GLU A 270 -14.87 -2.23 19.96
N ASP A 271 -15.24 -3.50 19.76
CA ASP A 271 -15.95 -4.28 20.77
C ASP A 271 -15.04 -4.57 21.98
N ALA A 272 -13.78 -4.96 21.76
CA ALA A 272 -12.79 -5.13 22.83
C ALA A 272 -12.53 -3.82 23.59
N ARG A 273 -12.54 -2.67 22.90
CA ARG A 273 -12.41 -1.36 23.54
C ARG A 273 -13.60 -1.05 24.44
N LYS A 274 -14.83 -1.33 24.00
CA LYS A 274 -16.05 -1.16 24.82
C LYS A 274 -16.02 -2.06 26.05
N GLU A 275 -15.62 -3.32 25.90
CA GLU A 275 -15.47 -4.25 27.02
C GLU A 275 -14.40 -3.77 28.02
N ALA A 276 -13.24 -3.33 27.54
CA ALA A 276 -12.19 -2.79 28.38
C ALA A 276 -12.63 -1.51 29.12
N GLU A 277 -13.41 -0.64 28.48
CA GLU A 277 -13.96 0.55 29.12
C GLU A 277 -14.96 0.18 30.22
N GLN A 278 -15.81 -0.83 29.99
CA GLN A 278 -16.75 -1.32 31.00
C GLN A 278 -16.02 -1.97 32.17
N ALA A 279 -15.06 -2.86 31.92
CA ALA A 279 -14.24 -3.48 32.95
C ALA A 279 -13.49 -2.44 33.80
N ARG A 280 -13.00 -1.35 33.18
CA ARG A 280 -12.38 -0.22 33.89
C ARG A 280 -13.38 0.49 34.81
N LYS A 281 -14.61 0.72 34.36
CA LYS A 281 -15.67 1.33 35.19
C LYS A 281 -15.99 0.45 36.40
N ASP A 282 -16.14 -0.85 36.20
CA ASP A 282 -16.44 -1.80 37.27
C ASP A 282 -15.30 -1.89 38.29
N ALA A 283 -14.05 -1.91 37.81
CA ALA A 283 -12.87 -1.87 38.67
C ALA A 283 -12.80 -0.57 39.49
N PHE A 284 -13.14 0.58 38.88
CA PHE A 284 -13.20 1.86 39.59
C PHE A 284 -14.26 1.86 40.69
N HIS A 285 -15.46 1.35 40.41
CA HIS A 285 -16.51 1.21 41.43
C HIS A 285 -16.07 0.31 42.60
N SER A 286 -15.48 -0.84 42.32
CA SER A 286 -14.95 -1.75 43.35
C SER A 286 -13.85 -1.09 44.20
N LEU A 287 -12.95 -0.34 43.57
CA LEU A 287 -11.91 0.41 44.27
C LEU A 287 -12.52 1.48 45.19
N ALA A 288 -13.53 2.21 44.71
CA ALA A 288 -14.23 3.23 45.50
C ALA A 288 -14.92 2.62 46.73
N SER A 289 -15.63 1.50 46.58
CA SER A 289 -16.29 0.83 47.72
C SER A 289 -15.30 0.28 48.75
N ARG A 290 -14.16 -0.27 48.31
CA ARG A 290 -13.09 -0.71 49.23
C ARG A 290 -12.46 0.46 49.96
N PHE A 291 -12.23 1.57 49.26
CA PHE A 291 -11.72 2.79 49.85
C PHE A 291 -12.68 3.33 50.92
N GLU A 292 -13.97 3.43 50.61
CA GLU A 292 -15.02 3.87 51.55
C GLU A 292 -15.06 2.99 52.81
N ALA A 293 -15.07 1.66 52.66
CA ALA A 293 -15.07 0.74 53.79
C ALA A 293 -13.79 0.85 54.66
N THR A 294 -12.63 1.01 54.02
CA THR A 294 -11.34 1.12 54.73
C THR A 294 -11.24 2.44 55.48
N ILE A 295 -11.60 3.55 54.84
CA ILE A 295 -11.60 4.88 55.47
C ILE A 295 -12.65 4.94 56.58
N GLY A 296 -13.85 4.39 56.37
CA GLY A 296 -14.88 4.30 57.41
C GLY A 296 -14.36 3.58 58.66
N GLY A 297 -13.74 2.40 58.48
CA GLY A 297 -13.14 1.68 59.60
C GLY A 297 -11.98 2.42 60.29
N LEU A 298 -11.15 3.15 59.54
CA LEU A 298 -10.08 3.98 60.14
C LEU A 298 -10.63 5.14 60.96
N VAL A 299 -11.69 5.80 60.48
CA VAL A 299 -12.35 6.91 61.19
C VAL A 299 -13.03 6.40 62.46
N ASP A 300 -13.72 5.26 62.42
CA ASP A 300 -14.36 4.65 63.60
C ASP A 300 -13.34 4.25 64.67
N ASN A 301 -12.21 3.68 64.24
CA ASN A 301 -11.10 3.35 65.15
C ASN A 301 -10.47 4.60 65.77
N ALA A 302 -10.26 5.66 64.97
CA ALA A 302 -9.74 6.92 65.46
C ALA A 302 -10.69 7.61 66.45
N ALA A 303 -12.00 7.60 66.16
CA ALA A 303 -13.02 8.12 67.06
C ALA A 303 -13.06 7.36 68.40
N SER A 304 -12.98 6.03 68.34
CA SER A 304 -12.92 5.18 69.54
C SER A 304 -11.66 5.44 70.37
N ALA A 305 -10.51 5.61 69.73
CA ALA A 305 -9.26 5.94 70.40
C ALA A 305 -9.30 7.34 71.06
N ALA A 306 -9.91 8.33 70.39
CA ALA A 306 -10.11 9.66 70.94
C ALA A 306 -11.03 9.65 72.17
N GLU A 307 -12.13 8.88 72.14
CA GLU A 307 -13.03 8.76 73.30
C GLU A 307 -12.37 8.03 74.47
N ALA A 308 -11.56 7.00 74.20
CA ALA A 308 -10.76 6.34 75.23
C ALA A 308 -9.76 7.32 75.86
N MET A 309 -9.07 8.12 75.05
CA MET A 309 -8.11 9.13 75.53
C MET A 309 -8.79 10.21 76.38
N LYS A 310 -9.98 10.67 75.98
CA LYS A 310 -10.80 11.59 76.77
C LYS A 310 -11.13 11.02 78.14
N ARG A 311 -11.58 9.76 78.20
CA ARG A 311 -11.88 9.08 79.47
C ARG A 311 -10.65 8.97 80.38
N THR A 312 -9.50 8.57 79.83
CA THR A 312 -8.24 8.52 80.58
C THR A 312 -7.84 9.90 81.11
N ALA A 313 -8.05 10.96 80.33
CA ALA A 313 -7.77 12.33 80.77
C ALA A 313 -8.72 12.79 81.90
N GLU A 314 -10.00 12.43 81.84
CA GLU A 314 -10.98 12.70 82.91
C GLU A 314 -10.62 11.94 84.20
N GLU A 315 -10.24 10.67 84.11
CA GLU A 315 -9.76 9.86 85.25
C GLU A 315 -8.49 10.46 85.87
N MET A 316 -7.52 10.87 85.04
CA MET A 316 -6.29 11.48 85.51
C MET A 316 -6.55 12.83 86.20
N SER A 317 -7.51 13.61 85.71
CA SER A 317 -7.94 14.85 86.37
C SER A 317 -8.57 14.58 87.73
N ALA A 318 -9.41 13.54 87.85
CA ALA A 318 -10.01 13.16 89.12
C ALA A 318 -8.96 12.67 90.14
N ILE A 319 -7.98 11.89 89.68
CA ILE A 319 -6.86 11.44 90.53
C ILE A 319 -6.02 12.63 91.01
N ALA A 320 -5.75 13.60 90.14
CA ALA A 320 -4.99 14.80 90.51
C ALA A 320 -5.74 15.63 91.57
N ASP A 321 -7.06 15.72 91.48
CA ASP A 321 -7.89 16.44 92.47
C ASP A 321 -7.90 15.72 93.83
N ASP A 322 -8.08 14.39 93.84
CA ASP A 322 -7.99 13.55 95.06
C ASP A 322 -6.60 13.67 95.72
N ALA A 323 -5.52 13.63 94.92
CA ALA A 323 -4.16 13.82 95.41
C ALA A 323 -3.95 15.21 96.02
N SER A 324 -4.53 16.26 95.41
CA SER A 324 -4.48 17.62 95.95
C SER A 324 -5.21 17.73 97.30
N GLN A 325 -6.39 17.12 97.40
CA GLN A 325 -7.17 17.11 98.63
C GLN A 325 -6.46 16.35 99.75
N ARG A 326 -5.84 15.20 99.45
CA ARG A 326 -5.01 14.45 100.41
C ARG A 326 -3.80 15.25 100.87
N ASN A 327 -3.15 16.02 99.99
CA ASN A 327 -2.04 16.88 100.38
C ASN A 327 -2.46 17.95 101.40
N VAL A 328 -3.68 18.50 101.30
CA VAL A 328 -4.21 19.43 102.32
C VAL A 328 -4.35 18.73 103.67
N THR A 329 -4.89 17.52 103.71
CA THR A 329 -5.00 16.74 104.96
C THR A 329 -3.63 16.39 105.55
N ILE A 330 -2.67 16.00 104.70
CA ILE A 330 -1.29 15.71 105.12
C ILE A 330 -0.61 16.96 105.68
N SER A 331 -0.80 18.12 105.06
CA SER A 331 -0.25 19.39 105.56
C SER A 331 -0.77 19.71 106.96
N ALA A 332 -2.08 19.55 107.19
CA ALA A 332 -2.69 19.75 108.51
C ALA A 332 -2.13 18.77 109.56
N ALA A 333 -2.03 17.48 109.22
CA ALA A 333 -1.42 16.48 110.11
C ALA A 333 0.06 16.77 110.40
N THR A 334 0.79 17.34 109.43
CA THR A 334 2.19 17.73 109.60
C THR A 334 2.33 18.94 110.53
N GLU A 335 1.45 19.95 110.43
CA GLU A 335 1.39 21.08 111.37
C GLU A 335 1.08 20.63 112.80
N GLU A 336 0.14 19.70 112.96
CA GLU A 336 -0.19 19.10 114.26
C GLU A 336 1.01 18.34 114.83
N ALA A 337 1.68 17.50 114.03
CA ALA A 337 2.89 16.80 114.44
C ALA A 337 4.01 17.76 114.85
N SER A 338 4.19 18.88 114.13
CA SER A 338 5.18 19.91 114.46
C SER A 338 4.87 20.56 115.82
N THR A 339 3.59 20.83 116.09
CA THR A 339 3.13 21.39 117.37
C THR A 339 3.40 20.40 118.52
N ASN A 340 3.11 19.12 118.32
CA ASN A 340 3.39 18.07 119.30
C ASN A 340 4.90 17.94 119.57
N VAL A 341 5.74 17.98 118.53
CA VAL A 341 7.21 17.98 118.70
C VAL A 341 7.67 19.20 119.50
N GLN A 342 7.10 20.38 119.27
CA GLN A 342 7.40 21.58 120.04
C GLN A 342 6.98 21.43 121.52
N THR A 343 5.81 20.85 121.80
CA THR A 343 5.36 20.56 123.17
C THR A 343 6.32 19.59 123.87
N VAL A 344 6.75 18.53 123.18
CA VAL A 344 7.74 17.57 123.73
C VAL A 344 9.08 18.26 123.99
N ALA A 345 9.53 19.15 123.11
CA ALA A 345 10.75 19.93 123.32
C ALA A 345 10.66 20.79 124.60
N SER A 346 9.57 21.54 124.79
CA SER A 346 9.35 22.33 126.01
C SER A 346 9.25 21.47 127.27
N ALA A 347 8.58 20.32 127.21
CA ALA A 347 8.53 19.39 128.34
C ALA A 347 9.91 18.80 128.67
N THR A 348 10.75 18.58 127.65
CA THR A 348 12.13 18.10 127.83
C THR A 348 13.02 19.20 128.44
N GLU A 349 12.81 20.47 128.08
CA GLU A 349 13.47 21.62 128.73
C GLU A 349 13.08 21.73 130.22
N GLU A 350 11.79 21.61 130.56
CA GLU A 350 11.33 21.59 131.95
C GLU A 350 11.89 20.38 132.74
N LEU A 351 11.91 19.19 132.14
CA LEU A 351 12.50 18.00 132.76
C LEU A 351 13.99 18.20 133.05
N SER A 352 14.73 18.81 132.13
CA SER A 352 16.15 19.13 132.33
C SER A 352 16.36 20.08 133.51
N ALA A 353 15.53 21.13 133.63
CA ALA A 353 15.55 22.04 134.77
C ALA A 353 15.24 21.31 136.09
N SER A 354 14.24 20.43 136.10
CA SER A 354 13.87 19.62 137.27
C SER A 354 14.99 18.67 137.69
N ILE A 355 15.68 18.01 136.74
CA ILE A 355 16.85 17.16 137.02
C ILE A 355 17.97 17.98 137.65
N HIS A 356 18.19 19.22 137.20
CA HIS A 356 19.20 20.11 137.77
C HIS A 356 18.87 20.49 139.23
N GLU A 357 17.60 20.80 139.51
CA GLU A 357 17.13 21.10 140.86
C GLU A 357 17.22 19.87 141.79
N VAL A 358 16.79 18.69 141.33
CA VAL A 358 16.90 17.43 142.09
C VAL A 358 18.36 17.11 142.38
N SER A 359 19.26 17.31 141.42
CA SER A 359 20.70 17.10 141.62
C SER A 359 21.26 18.02 142.71
N SER A 360 20.84 19.29 142.73
CA SER A 360 21.22 20.25 143.78
C SER A 360 20.68 19.84 145.17
N LYS A 361 19.43 19.37 145.24
CA LYS A 361 18.83 18.85 146.49
C LYS A 361 19.54 17.60 147.01
N VAL A 362 19.93 16.69 146.12
CA VAL A 362 20.69 15.48 146.47
C VAL A 362 22.08 15.83 147.01
N GLU A 363 22.77 16.80 146.40
CA GLU A 363 24.07 17.25 146.89
C GLU A 363 23.97 17.91 148.28
N GLN A 364 22.93 18.73 148.49
CA GLN A 364 22.63 19.32 149.80
C GLN A 364 22.35 18.26 150.87
N ALA A 365 21.51 17.27 150.54
CA ALA A 365 21.20 16.16 151.45
C ALA A 365 22.45 15.32 151.79
N SER A 366 23.33 15.05 150.82
CA SER A 366 24.60 14.36 151.06
C SER A 366 25.51 15.16 151.99
N ARG A 367 25.54 16.49 151.85
CA ARG A 367 26.32 17.38 152.70
C ARG A 367 25.83 17.36 154.15
N THR A 368 24.52 17.47 154.36
CA THR A 368 23.89 17.34 155.69
C THR A 368 24.11 15.96 156.32
N ALA A 369 24.05 14.88 155.52
CA ALA A 369 24.31 13.54 156.02
C ALA A 369 25.77 13.36 156.49
N ARG A 370 26.74 13.96 155.79
CA ARG A 370 28.16 13.98 156.22
C ARG A 370 28.35 14.79 157.50
N GLU A 371 27.74 15.98 157.60
CA GLU A 371 27.78 16.79 158.82
C GLU A 371 27.19 16.04 160.03
N ALA A 372 26.10 15.32 159.82
CA ALA A 372 25.49 14.48 160.86
C ALA A 372 26.41 13.31 161.28
N ALA A 373 27.11 12.69 160.34
CA ALA A 373 28.08 11.62 160.63
C ALA A 373 29.29 12.16 161.42
N ASP A 374 29.88 13.29 161.01
CA ASP A 374 30.96 13.96 161.75
C ASP A 374 30.54 14.34 163.17
N GLN A 375 29.29 14.78 163.35
CA GLN A 375 28.76 15.12 164.67
C GLN A 375 28.57 13.87 165.55
N ALA A 376 28.19 12.74 164.96
CA ALA A 376 28.09 11.45 165.67
C ALA A 376 29.48 10.96 166.12
N ASP A 377 30.50 11.07 165.28
CA ASP A 377 31.88 10.71 165.61
C ASP A 377 32.44 11.55 166.76
N ARG A 378 32.25 12.87 166.72
CA ARG A 378 32.62 13.78 167.84
C ARG A 378 31.93 13.42 169.15
N THR A 379 30.66 13.01 169.06
CA THR A 379 29.89 12.58 170.23
C THR A 379 30.49 11.29 170.81
N ASN A 380 30.85 10.33 169.97
CA ASN A 380 31.50 9.09 170.37
C ASN A 380 32.87 9.36 171.05
N GLU A 381 33.65 10.28 170.52
CA GLU A 381 34.93 10.72 171.09
C GLU A 381 34.75 11.36 172.47
N THR A 382 33.72 12.19 172.63
CA THR A 382 33.35 12.82 173.91
C THR A 382 32.94 11.78 174.96
N VAL A 383 32.12 10.79 174.58
CA VAL A 383 31.69 9.69 175.45
C VAL A 383 32.91 8.86 175.91
N THR A 384 33.84 8.56 175.01
CA THR A 384 35.09 7.83 175.33
C THR A 384 35.99 8.63 176.29
N THR A 385 36.03 9.96 176.14
CA THR A 385 36.78 10.85 177.05
C THR A 385 36.15 10.89 178.44
N LEU A 386 34.81 10.85 178.52
CA LEU A 386 34.05 10.79 179.76
C LEU A 386 34.29 9.47 180.51
N GLU A 387 34.31 8.34 179.79
CA GLU A 387 34.61 7.00 180.32
C GLU A 387 35.98 6.97 181.02
N ASN A 388 37.03 7.44 180.33
CA ASN A 388 38.38 7.52 180.89
C ASN A 388 38.47 8.43 182.13
N SER A 389 37.69 9.51 182.15
CA SER A 389 37.63 10.44 183.28
C SER A 389 36.94 9.81 184.50
N ALA A 390 35.87 9.03 184.30
CA ALA A 390 35.18 8.31 185.36
C ALA A 390 36.08 7.21 185.99
N GLN A 391 36.88 6.52 185.18
CA GLN A 391 37.81 5.49 185.64
C GLN A 391 38.94 6.07 186.51
N ARG A 392 39.50 7.22 186.12
CA ARG A 392 40.49 7.97 186.93
C ARG A 392 39.93 8.44 188.28
N ILE A 393 38.66 8.83 188.34
CA ILE A 393 38.01 9.18 189.61
C ILE A 393 37.89 7.94 190.51
N GLY A 394 37.59 6.77 189.93
CA GLY A 394 37.56 5.50 190.65
C GLY A 394 38.89 5.16 191.34
N GLU A 395 40.01 5.29 190.64
CA GLU A 395 41.36 5.04 191.18
C GLU A 395 41.72 5.97 192.36
N VAL A 396 41.27 7.23 192.31
CA VAL A 396 41.52 8.20 193.39
C VAL A 396 40.72 7.88 194.65
N VAL A 397 39.47 7.42 194.50
CA VAL A 397 38.62 7.01 195.64
C VAL A 397 39.23 5.80 196.36
N GLU A 398 39.78 4.85 195.60
CA GLU A 398 40.44 3.66 196.14
C GLU A 398 41.72 4.02 196.93
N MET A 399 42.48 5.00 196.44
CA MET A 399 43.68 5.51 197.11
C MET A 399 43.38 6.27 198.41
N ILE A 400 42.29 7.05 198.43
CA ILE A 400 41.86 7.77 199.65
C ILE A 400 41.43 6.77 200.74
N ASN A 401 40.75 5.69 200.36
CA ASN A 401 40.33 4.65 201.29
C ASN A 401 41.54 3.92 201.92
N ALA A 402 42.59 3.66 201.13
CA ALA A 402 43.81 3.00 201.62
C ALA A 402 44.60 3.85 202.63
N ILE A 403 44.64 5.19 202.47
CA ILE A 403 45.39 6.08 203.37
C ILE A 403 44.68 6.26 204.72
N ALA A 404 43.35 6.24 204.73
CA ALA A 404 42.56 6.40 205.96
C ALA A 404 42.75 5.24 206.97
N GLU A 405 43.14 4.05 206.49
CA GLU A 405 43.29 2.85 207.33
C GLU A 405 44.65 2.80 208.06
N GLN A 406 45.69 3.50 207.57
CA GLN A 406 47.07 3.27 208.01
C GLN A 406 47.55 4.10 209.21
N THR A 407 46.76 5.02 209.77
CA THR A 407 47.22 5.83 210.93
C THR A 407 46.39 5.68 212.20
N ASN A 408 45.37 4.81 212.22
CA ASN A 408 44.68 4.40 213.45
C ASN A 408 45.51 3.40 214.32
N LEU A 409 46.84 3.30 214.14
CA LEU A 409 47.66 2.25 214.78
C LEU A 409 49.09 2.65 215.23
N LEU A 410 49.44 3.95 215.36
CA LEU A 410 50.70 4.38 216.00
C LEU A 410 50.52 5.53 216.99
#